data_AF-A0A536BH99-F1
#
_entry.id   AF-A0A536BH99-F1
#
_cell.length_a   1.000
_cell.length_b   1.000
_cell.length_c   1.000
_cell.angle_alpha   90.00
_cell.angle_beta   90.00
_cell.angle_gamma   90.00
#
_symmetry.space_group_name_H-M   'P 1'
#
loop_
_entity.id
_entity.type
_entity.pdbx_description
1 polymer ?
#
loop_
_entity_poly.entity_id
_entity_poly.type
_entity_poly.pdbx_seq_one_letter_code
_entity_poly.pdbx_strand_id
1 'polypeptide(L)'
;MAAVQLRDDPFEAGAGHRVNGVILFKLLALPVTAPAAGIRYCLEKVIEVAEHEMWDEDPVREQLILVNEAYEEGRMPEVEFREQEANLLARLREIREHKKATAQAQLSSLPDEGPREVVIELPDEIR
;
A
#
# COMPACT_ATOMS: atom_id res chain seq x y z
N MET A 1 54.62 2.54 54.15
CA MET A 1 53.77 1.34 54.36
C MET A 1 52.54 1.49 53.48
N ALA A 2 52.58 0.96 52.26
CA ALA A 2 51.41 0.87 51.38
C ALA A 2 51.51 -0.47 50.64
N ALA A 3 50.59 -1.38 50.94
CA ALA A 3 50.55 -2.71 50.34
C ALA A 3 49.92 -2.59 48.95
N VAL A 4 50.71 -2.88 47.91
CA VAL A 4 50.20 -3.09 46.56
C VAL A 4 49.51 -4.45 46.56
N GLN A 5 48.18 -4.45 46.60
CA GLN A 5 47.40 -5.66 46.32
C GLN A 5 47.36 -5.86 44.81
N LEU A 6 48.10 -6.87 44.32
CA LEU A 6 47.87 -7.44 43.00
C LEU A 6 46.52 -8.16 43.03
N ARG A 7 45.67 -7.79 42.09
CA ARG A 7 44.35 -8.37 41.86
C ARG A 7 44.55 -9.50 40.85
N ASP A 8 44.37 -10.73 41.30
CA ASP A 8 44.34 -11.90 40.44
C ASP A 8 42.94 -12.03 39.85
N ASP A 9 42.79 -11.73 38.57
CA ASP A 9 41.57 -12.00 37.83
C ASP A 9 41.64 -13.44 37.27
N PRO A 10 40.81 -14.40 37.72
CA PRO A 10 40.69 -15.67 37.02
C PRO A 10 39.94 -15.43 35.71
N PHE A 11 40.62 -15.64 34.59
CA PHE A 11 40.00 -15.67 33.27
C PHE A 11 39.07 -16.90 33.19
N GLU A 12 37.78 -16.68 33.45
CA GLU A 12 36.74 -17.68 33.21
C GLU A 12 36.52 -17.85 31.70
N ALA A 13 37.24 -18.81 31.12
CA ALA A 13 36.93 -19.37 29.82
C ALA A 13 35.75 -20.34 29.96
N GLY A 14 34.54 -19.92 29.59
CA GLY A 14 33.45 -20.87 29.38
C GLY A 14 32.03 -20.35 29.56
N ALA A 15 31.50 -19.68 28.54
CA ALA A 15 30.05 -19.63 28.33
C ALA A 15 29.76 -19.85 26.85
N GLY A 16 29.64 -21.13 26.47
CA GLY A 16 29.32 -21.57 25.12
C GLY A 16 28.04 -20.90 24.61
N HIS A 17 28.18 -20.18 23.50
CA HIS A 17 27.13 -19.51 22.76
C HIS A 17 26.09 -20.53 22.27
N ARG A 18 25.02 -20.76 23.05
CA ARG A 18 23.87 -21.63 22.67
C ARG A 18 22.94 -20.98 21.64
N VAL A 19 23.42 -19.98 20.91
CA VAL A 19 22.66 -19.27 19.86
C VAL A 19 22.85 -19.92 18.48
N ASN A 20 23.87 -20.80 18.34
CA ASN A 20 24.29 -21.33 17.05
C ASN A 20 23.28 -22.27 16.39
N GLY A 21 22.51 -23.08 17.15
CA GLY A 21 21.59 -24.05 16.56
C GLY A 21 20.42 -23.43 15.80
N VAL A 22 19.82 -22.38 16.35
CA VAL A 22 18.66 -21.70 15.75
C VAL A 22 19.07 -20.84 14.55
N ILE A 23 20.23 -20.18 14.63
CA ILE A 23 20.77 -19.35 13.53
C ILE A 23 21.22 -20.23 12.36
N LEU A 24 21.91 -21.34 12.64
CA LEU A 24 22.38 -22.26 11.60
C LEU A 24 21.21 -22.95 10.89
N PHE A 25 20.17 -23.36 11.63
CA PHE A 25 18.96 -23.91 11.03
C PHE A 25 18.22 -22.88 10.16
N LYS A 26 18.13 -21.61 10.58
CA LYS A 26 17.55 -20.52 9.77
C LYS A 26 18.35 -20.24 8.50
N LEU A 27 19.68 -20.30 8.56
CA LEU A 27 20.56 -20.17 7.39
C LEU A 27 20.40 -21.34 6.40
N LEU A 28 20.22 -22.56 6.90
CA LEU A 28 19.94 -23.74 6.06
C LEU A 28 18.55 -23.71 5.44
N ALA A 29 17.56 -23.13 6.13
CA ALA A 29 16.21 -22.95 5.60
C ALA A 29 16.13 -21.76 4.62
N LEU A 30 17.01 -20.76 4.74
CA LEU A 30 17.07 -19.54 3.92
C LEU A 30 17.00 -19.78 2.40
N PRO A 31 17.77 -20.69 1.78
CA PRO A 31 17.71 -20.92 0.33
C PRO A 31 16.33 -21.37 -0.17
N VAL A 32 15.48 -21.90 0.70
CA VAL A 32 14.11 -22.34 0.34
C VAL A 32 13.07 -21.31 0.79
N THR A 33 13.22 -20.73 1.98
CA THR A 33 12.24 -19.80 2.53
C THR A 33 12.36 -18.40 1.96
N ALA A 34 13.56 -17.96 1.57
CA ALA A 34 13.75 -16.63 0.97
C ALA A 34 13.10 -16.50 -0.42
N PRO A 35 13.25 -17.46 -1.36
CA PRO A 35 12.50 -17.41 -2.62
C PRO A 35 10.99 -17.47 -2.43
N ALA A 36 10.49 -18.33 -1.53
CA ALA A 36 9.06 -18.43 -1.25
C ALA A 36 8.49 -17.12 -0.67
N ALA A 37 9.22 -16.46 0.23
CA ALA A 37 8.84 -15.15 0.75
C ALA A 37 8.88 -14.06 -0.33
N GLY A 38 9.86 -14.09 -1.22
CA GLY A 38 9.96 -13.17 -2.35
C GLY A 38 8.81 -13.35 -3.35
N ILE A 39 8.45 -14.59 -3.69
CA ILE A 39 7.31 -14.90 -4.56
C ILE A 39 6.01 -14.38 -3.92
N ARG A 40 5.79 -14.67 -2.64
CA ARG A 40 4.62 -14.17 -1.90
C ARG A 40 4.53 -12.65 -1.93
N TYR A 41 5.64 -11.95 -1.69
CA TYR A 41 5.70 -10.49 -1.76
C TYR A 41 5.35 -9.95 -3.15
N CYS A 42 5.85 -10.59 -4.22
CA CYS A 42 5.50 -10.20 -5.58
C CYS A 42 4.01 -10.41 -5.87
N LEU A 43 3.42 -11.53 -5.43
CA LEU A 43 1.98 -11.78 -5.55
C LEU A 43 1.15 -10.73 -4.80
N GLU A 44 1.52 -10.41 -3.55
CA GLU A 44 0.88 -9.36 -2.75
C GLU A 44 0.94 -8.01 -3.47
N LYS A 45 2.10 -7.65 -4.05
CA LYS A 45 2.25 -6.41 -4.82
C LYS A 45 1.46 -6.38 -6.12
N VAL A 46 1.38 -7.50 -6.83
CA VAL A 46 0.53 -7.59 -8.03
C VAL A 46 -0.94 -7.45 -7.65
N ILE A 47 -1.37 -8.03 -6.53
CA ILE A 47 -2.75 -7.85 -6.02
C ILE A 47 -2.98 -6.38 -5.64
N GLU A 48 -2.07 -5.74 -4.92
CA GLU A 48 -2.18 -4.32 -4.53
C GLU A 48 -2.28 -3.39 -5.75
N VAL A 49 -1.44 -3.62 -6.76
CA VAL A 49 -1.48 -2.85 -8.02
C VAL A 49 -2.75 -3.19 -8.81
N ALA A 50 -3.15 -4.46 -8.87
CA ALA A 50 -4.37 -4.87 -9.55
C ALA A 50 -5.63 -4.29 -8.88
N GLU A 51 -5.68 -4.23 -7.56
CA GLU A 51 -6.74 -3.57 -6.80
C GLU A 51 -6.75 -2.06 -7.08
N HIS A 52 -5.57 -1.43 -7.11
CA HIS A 52 -5.45 -0.01 -7.45
C HIS A 52 -5.95 0.29 -8.87
N GLU A 53 -5.50 -0.49 -9.85
CA GLU A 53 -5.88 -0.36 -11.28
C GLU A 53 -7.34 -0.74 -11.53
N MET A 54 -7.89 -1.75 -10.84
CA MET A 54 -9.28 -2.17 -11.00
C MET A 54 -10.27 -1.06 -10.60
N TRP A 55 -9.87 -0.19 -9.68
CA TRP A 55 -10.65 0.97 -9.24
C TRP A 55 -10.15 2.29 -9.85
N ASP A 56 -9.33 2.24 -10.89
CA ASP A 56 -8.92 3.45 -11.60
C ASP A 56 -10.02 3.93 -12.56
N GLU A 57 -10.33 5.23 -12.49
CA GLU A 57 -11.30 5.87 -13.39
C GLU A 57 -10.65 6.26 -14.72
N ASP A 58 -9.33 6.42 -14.75
CA ASP A 58 -8.60 7.01 -15.87
C ASP A 58 -8.71 6.17 -17.16
N PRO A 59 -8.55 4.83 -17.15
CA PRO A 59 -8.69 4.02 -18.35
C PRO A 59 -10.12 4.04 -18.93
N VAL A 60 -11.13 4.13 -18.06
CA VAL A 60 -12.55 4.19 -18.49
C VAL A 60 -12.87 5.57 -19.06
N ARG A 61 -12.28 6.63 -18.51
CA ARG A 61 -12.41 8.01 -19.02
C ARG A 61 -11.71 8.17 -20.37
N GLU A 62 -10.54 7.57 -20.55
CA GLU A 62 -9.82 7.56 -21.83
C GLU A 62 -10.63 6.84 -22.91
N GLN A 63 -11.22 5.69 -22.59
CA GLN A 63 -12.12 4.98 -23.51
C GLN A 63 -13.35 5.83 -23.89
N LEU A 64 -13.93 6.58 -22.96
CA LEU A 64 -15.02 7.51 -23.25
C LEU A 64 -14.61 8.62 -24.23
N ILE A 65 -13.37 9.13 -24.15
CA ILE A 65 -12.84 10.12 -25.08
C ILE A 65 -12.74 9.51 -26.48
N LEU A 66 -12.16 8.32 -26.61
CA LEU A 66 -12.00 7.63 -27.89
C LEU A 66 -13.35 7.31 -28.55
N VAL A 67 -14.34 6.90 -27.77
CA VAL A 67 -15.70 6.61 -28.25
C VAL A 67 -16.40 7.89 -28.73
N ASN A 68 -16.25 9.02 -28.01
CA ASN A 68 -16.77 10.31 -28.45
C ASN A 68 -16.11 10.78 -29.74
N GLU A 69 -14.77 10.71 -29.82
CA GLU A 69 -14.01 11.08 -31.02
C GLU A 69 -14.48 10.28 -32.24
N ALA A 70 -14.61 8.95 -32.09
CA ALA A 70 -15.08 8.08 -33.17
C ALA A 70 -16.53 8.41 -33.64
N TYR A 71 -17.40 8.82 -32.72
CA TYR A 71 -18.76 9.28 -33.05
C TYR A 71 -18.74 10.65 -33.75
N GLU A 72 -17.96 11.61 -33.24
CA GLU A 72 -17.81 12.95 -33.83
C GLU A 72 -17.24 12.90 -35.26
N GLU A 73 -16.33 11.97 -35.52
CA GLU A 73 -15.75 11.74 -36.86
C GLU A 73 -16.65 10.89 -37.77
N GLY A 74 -17.82 10.46 -37.29
CA GLY A 74 -18.78 9.66 -38.04
C GLY A 74 -18.31 8.23 -38.32
N ARG A 75 -17.29 7.75 -37.61
CA ARG A 75 -16.81 6.36 -37.70
C ARG A 75 -17.65 5.37 -36.88
N MET A 76 -18.52 5.89 -36.01
CA MET A 76 -19.42 5.11 -35.16
C MET A 76 -20.87 5.62 -35.29
N PRO A 77 -21.86 4.74 -35.49
CA PRO A 77 -23.26 5.14 -35.52
C PRO A 77 -23.79 5.50 -34.11
N GLU A 78 -24.78 6.40 -34.05
CA GLU A 78 -25.34 6.93 -32.79
C GLU A 78 -25.83 5.84 -31.83
N VAL A 79 -26.49 4.80 -32.34
CA VAL A 79 -27.02 3.71 -31.50
C VAL A 79 -25.88 2.98 -30.79
N GLU A 80 -24.80 2.68 -31.52
CA GLU A 80 -23.62 2.00 -30.96
C GLU A 80 -22.87 2.91 -29.99
N PHE A 81 -22.72 4.20 -30.32
CA PHE A 81 -22.15 5.20 -29.42
C PHE A 81 -22.90 5.26 -28.08
N ARG A 82 -24.24 5.34 -28.12
CA ARG A 82 -25.09 5.44 -26.93
C ARG A 82 -25.00 4.20 -26.05
N GLU A 83 -24.93 3.00 -26.64
CA GLU A 83 -24.75 1.75 -25.91
C GLU A 83 -23.38 1.68 -25.23
N GLN A 84 -22.31 2.02 -25.95
CA GLN A 84 -20.95 2.01 -25.41
C GLN A 84 -20.75 3.08 -24.33
N GLU A 85 -21.22 4.30 -24.57
CA GLU A 85 -21.17 5.40 -23.60
C GLU A 85 -21.92 5.04 -22.31
N ALA A 86 -23.12 4.48 -22.41
CA ALA A 86 -23.90 4.07 -21.26
C ALA A 86 -23.17 3.00 -20.42
N ASN A 87 -22.52 2.03 -21.08
CA ASN A 87 -21.75 0.99 -20.41
C ASN A 87 -20.54 1.57 -19.64
N LEU A 88 -19.77 2.43 -20.29
CA LEU A 88 -18.60 3.07 -19.70
C LEU A 88 -18.99 4.00 -18.53
N LEU A 89 -20.07 4.77 -18.67
CA LEU A 89 -20.60 5.61 -17.60
C LEU A 89 -21.14 4.80 -16.42
N ALA A 90 -21.76 3.64 -16.66
CA ALA A 90 -22.18 2.74 -15.60
C ALA A 90 -20.99 2.21 -14.80
N ARG A 91 -19.92 1.82 -15.48
CA ARG A 91 -18.67 1.36 -14.84
C ARG A 91 -18.01 2.46 -14.01
N LEU A 92 -17.98 3.70 -14.49
CA LEU A 92 -17.48 4.83 -13.70
C LEU A 92 -18.29 5.07 -12.42
N ARG A 93 -19.61 4.87 -12.46
CA ARG A 93 -20.45 4.99 -11.26
C ARG A 93 -20.10 3.91 -10.24
N GLU A 94 -19.95 2.67 -10.67
CA GLU A 94 -19.57 1.55 -9.80
C GLU A 94 -18.23 1.82 -9.10
N ILE A 95 -17.22 2.27 -9.85
CA ILE A 95 -15.91 2.62 -9.31
C ILE A 95 -16.01 3.74 -8.26
N ARG A 96 -16.79 4.79 -8.54
CA ARG A 96 -16.99 5.91 -7.60
C ARG A 96 -17.76 5.50 -6.35
N GLU A 97 -18.79 4.67 -6.50
CA GLU A 97 -19.56 4.13 -5.38
C GLU A 97 -18.67 3.28 -4.48
N HIS A 98 -17.83 2.42 -5.06
CA HIS A 98 -16.85 1.64 -4.30
C HIS A 98 -15.86 2.55 -3.56
N LYS A 99 -15.23 3.52 -4.23
CA LYS A 99 -14.31 4.49 -3.58
C LYS A 99 -14.98 5.23 -2.43
N LYS A 100 -16.21 5.68 -2.62
CA LYS A 100 -16.99 6.37 -1.58
C LYS A 100 -17.29 5.44 -0.41
N ALA A 101 -17.70 4.20 -0.67
CA ALA A 101 -17.97 3.21 0.35
C ALA A 101 -16.71 2.88 1.17
N THR A 102 -15.56 2.66 0.51
CA THR A 102 -14.28 2.42 1.17
C THR A 102 -13.85 3.62 2.02
N ALA A 103 -13.94 4.84 1.49
CA ALA A 103 -13.59 6.06 2.22
C ALA A 103 -14.51 6.27 3.44
N GLN A 104 -15.81 6.00 3.30
CA GLN A 104 -16.77 6.11 4.39
C GLN A 104 -16.55 5.04 5.46
N ALA A 105 -16.19 3.81 5.07
CA ALA A 105 -15.82 2.73 5.99
C ALA A 105 -14.54 3.07 6.77
N GLN A 106 -13.54 3.67 6.11
CA GLN A 106 -12.33 4.17 6.76
C GLN A 106 -12.63 5.30 7.75
N LEU A 107 -13.50 6.25 7.39
CA LEU A 107 -13.91 7.33 8.30
C LEU A 107 -14.63 6.78 9.54
N SER A 108 -15.47 5.75 9.35
CA SER A 108 -16.26 5.14 10.43
C SER A 108 -15.44 4.23 11.35
N SER A 109 -14.27 3.77 10.90
CA SER A 109 -13.35 2.94 11.69
C SER A 109 -12.32 3.74 12.48
N LEU A 110 -12.22 5.06 12.23
CA LEU A 110 -11.45 5.96 13.07
C LEU A 110 -12.13 6.04 14.46
N PRO A 111 -11.37 5.94 15.56
CA PRO A 111 -11.92 6.17 16.88
C PRO A 111 -12.53 7.57 16.95
N ASP A 112 -13.65 7.71 17.66
CA ASP A 112 -14.32 8.99 17.95
C ASP A 112 -13.43 9.82 18.87
N GLU A 113 -12.32 10.31 18.33
CA GLU A 113 -11.61 11.44 18.88
C GLU A 113 -12.44 12.66 18.49
N GLY A 114 -13.13 13.25 19.48
CA GLY A 114 -14.02 14.40 19.30
C GLY A 114 -13.42 15.55 18.48
N PRO A 115 -14.22 16.58 18.14
CA PRO A 115 -13.92 17.53 17.08
C PRO A 115 -12.49 18.07 17.18
N ARG A 116 -11.63 17.63 16.25
CA ARG A 116 -10.29 18.19 16.10
C ARG A 116 -10.46 19.62 15.61
N GLU A 117 -10.31 20.56 16.53
CA GLU A 117 -10.21 21.98 16.23
C GLU A 117 -8.95 22.18 15.38
N VAL A 118 -9.13 22.17 14.05
CA VAL A 118 -8.08 22.54 13.11
C VAL A 118 -7.93 24.06 13.23
N VAL A 119 -7.08 24.50 14.16
CA VAL A 119 -6.67 25.89 14.27
C VAL A 119 -5.82 26.20 13.04
N ILE A 120 -6.45 26.77 12.02
CA ILE A 120 -5.75 27.36 10.89
C ILE A 120 -5.18 28.68 11.41
N GLU A 121 -3.93 28.66 11.90
CA GLU A 121 -3.20 29.89 12.20
C GLU A 121 -2.99 30.63 10.87
N LEU A 122 -3.78 31.69 10.64
CA LEU A 122 -3.47 32.66 9.58
C LEU A 122 -2.15 33.35 9.99
N PRO A 123 -1.09 33.32 9.16
CA PRO A 123 0.15 34.01 9.46
C PRO A 123 -0.11 35.52 9.51
N ASP A 124 0.27 36.16 10.63
CA ASP A 124 0.05 37.58 10.95
C ASP A 124 0.83 38.59 10.08
N GLU A 125 1.27 38.23 8.87
CA GLU A 125 2.15 39.07 8.04
C GLU A 125 1.44 39.97 7.01
N ILE A 126 0.14 40.26 7.17
CA ILE A 126 -0.53 41.31 6.38
C ILE A 126 -1.14 42.35 7.30
N ARG A 127 -0.31 43.27 7.80
CA ARG A 127 -0.76 44.56 8.35
C ARG A 127 0.19 45.69 7.98
#